data_AF-A0A925G625-F1
#
_entry.id   AF-A0A925G625-F1
#
_cell.length_a   1.000
_cell.length_b   1.000
_cell.length_c   1.000
_cell.angle_alpha   90.00
_cell.angle_beta   90.00
_cell.angle_gamma   90.00
#
_symmetry.space_group_name_H-M   'P 1'
#
loop_
_entity.id
_entity.type
_entity.pdbx_description
1 polymer ?
#
loop_
_entity_poly.entity_id
_entity_poly.type
_entity_poly.pdbx_seq_one_letter_code
_entity_poly.pdbx_strand_id
1 'polypeptide(L)'
;AWDRLLPGELAKKFDFKNRVPLKRMGEHQELANLAAFLMSDFSGYINGEVITIDGGEWLQGAGQFNGLEAVTPDMWDMLEQMIRTTNKSKE
;
A
#
# COMPACT_ATOMS: atom_id res chain seq x y z
N ALA A 1 3.75 19.43 4.75
CA ALA A 1 4.04 18.87 6.08
C ALA A 1 5.39 18.15 6.08
N TRP A 2 5.64 17.28 5.10
CA TRP A 2 6.88 16.51 4.98
C TRP A 2 8.15 17.36 4.88
N ASP A 3 8.14 18.50 4.21
CA ASP A 3 9.33 19.38 4.15
C ASP A 3 9.76 19.93 5.52
N ARG A 4 8.82 20.01 6.48
CA ARG A 4 9.12 20.41 7.86
C ARG A 4 9.64 19.25 8.70
N LEU A 5 9.22 18.03 8.38
CA LEU A 5 9.62 16.81 9.11
C LEU A 5 10.91 16.21 8.55
N LEU A 6 11.19 16.41 7.25
CA LEU A 6 12.30 15.84 6.51
C LEU A 6 12.96 16.94 5.65
N PRO A 7 13.87 17.73 6.23
CA PRO A 7 14.49 18.83 5.51
C PRO A 7 15.47 18.37 4.41
N GLY A 8 15.54 19.14 3.33
CA GLY A 8 16.53 18.99 2.26
C GLY A 8 16.34 17.71 1.43
N GLU A 9 17.46 17.08 1.05
CA GLU A 9 17.47 15.86 0.22
C GLU A 9 16.79 14.65 0.90
N LEU A 10 16.51 14.74 2.20
CA LEU A 10 15.83 13.69 2.94
C LEU A 10 14.38 13.52 2.47
N ALA A 11 13.67 14.61 2.14
CA ALA A 11 12.32 14.55 1.60
C ALA A 11 12.24 13.72 0.30
N LYS A 12 13.27 13.82 -0.57
CA LYS A 12 13.31 13.06 -1.83
C LYS A 12 13.58 11.58 -1.62
N LYS A 13 14.37 11.22 -0.60
CA LYS A 13 14.66 9.81 -0.26
C LYS A 13 13.45 9.09 0.33
N PHE A 14 12.58 9.84 1.02
CA PHE A 14 11.35 9.32 1.61
C PHE A 14 10.14 9.75 0.78
N ASP A 15 10.13 9.37 -0.51
CA ASP A 15 8.93 9.52 -1.32
C ASP A 15 7.87 8.48 -0.91
N PHE A 16 7.14 8.83 0.15
CA PHE A 16 6.13 7.98 0.78
C PHE A 16 5.04 7.51 -0.19
N LYS A 17 4.80 8.23 -1.30
CA LYS A 17 3.80 7.81 -2.29
C LYS A 17 4.15 6.45 -2.91
N ASN A 18 5.42 6.04 -2.90
CA ASN A 18 5.84 4.75 -3.43
C ASN A 18 5.33 3.57 -2.59
N ARG A 19 5.11 3.80 -1.28
CA ARG A 19 4.54 2.82 -0.35
C ARG A 19 3.02 2.68 -0.49
N VAL A 20 2.37 3.66 -1.12
CA VAL A 20 0.92 3.69 -1.34
C VAL A 20 0.63 3.05 -2.70
N PRO A 21 -0.21 2.00 -2.78
CA PRO A 21 -0.65 1.41 -4.05
C PRO A 21 -1.21 2.43 -5.06
N LEU A 22 -1.96 3.44 -4.60
CA LEU A 22 -2.47 4.53 -5.46
C LEU A 22 -1.40 5.51 -5.97
N LYS A 23 -0.13 5.37 -5.54
CA LYS A 23 1.02 6.20 -5.96
C LYS A 23 0.84 7.72 -5.77
N ARG A 24 -0.02 8.10 -4.83
CA ARG A 24 -0.22 9.49 -4.39
C ARG A 24 -0.57 9.55 -2.91
N MET A 25 -0.45 10.74 -2.35
CA MET A 25 -1.02 11.04 -1.04
C MET A 25 -2.51 11.30 -1.12
N GLY A 26 -3.20 11.05 -0.01
CA GLY A 26 -4.59 11.49 0.16
C GLY A 26 -4.69 13.01 0.21
N GLU A 27 -5.80 13.52 -0.28
CA GLU A 27 -6.17 14.93 -0.18
C GLU A 27 -7.09 15.16 1.03
N HIS A 28 -7.00 16.36 1.63
CA HIS A 28 -7.84 16.71 2.79
C HIS A 28 -9.34 16.59 2.47
N GLN A 29 -9.74 16.84 1.22
CA GLN A 29 -11.13 16.74 0.79
C GLN A 29 -11.64 15.29 0.82
N GLU A 30 -10.79 14.29 0.58
CA GLU A 30 -11.19 12.87 0.63
C GLU A 30 -11.55 12.47 2.07
N LEU A 31 -10.76 12.91 3.05
CA LEU A 31 -11.09 12.75 4.47
C LEU A 31 -12.36 13.51 4.86
N ALA A 32 -12.49 14.77 4.41
CA ALA A 32 -13.66 15.59 4.71
C ALA A 32 -14.96 14.97 4.15
N ASN A 33 -14.91 14.40 2.95
CA ASN A 33 -16.05 13.73 2.34
C ASN A 33 -16.45 12.47 3.12
N LEU A 34 -15.48 11.64 3.52
CA LEU A 34 -15.76 10.46 4.36
C LEU A 34 -16.37 10.88 5.70
N ALA A 35 -15.81 11.89 6.36
CA ALA A 35 -16.34 12.41 7.61
C ALA A 35 -17.76 12.96 7.43
N ALA A 36 -18.03 13.72 6.36
CA ALA A 36 -19.35 14.25 6.06
C ALA A 36 -20.38 13.13 5.84
N PHE A 37 -20.01 12.07 5.12
CA PHE A 37 -20.86 10.89 4.95
C PHE A 37 -21.16 10.22 6.30
N LEU A 38 -20.14 9.95 7.12
CA LEU A 38 -20.29 9.27 8.41
C LEU A 38 -21.09 10.09 9.45
N MET A 39 -21.11 11.41 9.32
CA MET A 39 -21.90 12.31 10.17
C MET A 39 -23.33 12.53 9.65
N SER A 40 -23.66 12.03 8.46
CA SER A 40 -24.97 12.21 7.83
C SER A 40 -25.94 11.07 8.17
N ASP A 41 -27.23 11.31 7.95
CA ASP A 41 -28.25 10.26 8.11
C ASP A 41 -28.07 9.09 7.13
N PHE A 42 -27.29 9.26 6.06
CA PHE A 42 -27.01 8.20 5.07
C PHE A 42 -26.18 7.05 5.64
N SER A 43 -25.45 7.26 6.73
CA SER A 43 -24.68 6.23 7.43
C SER A 43 -25.33 5.74 8.71
N GLY A 44 -26.65 5.91 8.88
CA GLY A 44 -27.34 5.66 10.15
C GLY A 44 -27.25 4.23 10.72
N TYR A 45 -26.78 3.25 9.94
CA TYR A 45 -26.54 1.88 10.40
C TYR A 45 -25.05 1.52 10.53
N ILE A 46 -24.14 2.45 10.26
CA ILE A 46 -22.70 2.27 10.46
C ILE A 46 -22.37 2.71 11.89
N ASN A 47 -22.06 1.74 12.75
CA ASN A 47 -21.67 1.99 14.13
C ASN A 47 -20.60 1.00 14.57
N GLY A 48 -19.60 1.47 15.32
CA GLY A 48 -18.47 0.65 15.81
C GLY A 48 -17.43 0.27 14.76
N GLU A 49 -17.47 0.90 13.58
CA GLU A 49 -16.58 0.59 12.45
C GLU A 49 -15.29 1.42 12.47
N VAL A 50 -14.22 0.88 11.86
CA VAL A 50 -12.93 1.57 11.68
C VAL A 50 -12.58 1.59 10.19
N ILE A 51 -12.79 2.74 9.55
CA ILE A 51 -12.59 2.89 8.10
C ILE A 51 -11.16 3.39 7.82
N THR A 52 -10.38 2.58 7.13
CA THR A 52 -9.02 2.95 6.68
C THR A 52 -9.08 3.78 5.39
N ILE A 53 -8.38 4.90 5.36
CA ILE A 53 -8.28 5.81 4.19
C ILE A 53 -6.82 6.16 3.88
N ASP A 54 -6.05 5.16 3.48
CA ASP A 54 -4.59 5.28 3.29
C ASP A 54 -4.11 4.95 1.86
N GLY A 55 -5.04 4.81 0.92
CA GLY A 55 -4.73 4.41 -0.46
C GLY A 55 -4.12 3.01 -0.58
N GLY A 56 -4.29 2.15 0.43
CA GLY A 56 -3.81 0.78 0.49
C GLY A 56 -2.45 0.61 1.16
N GLU A 57 -1.87 1.66 1.76
CA GLU A 57 -0.52 1.61 2.36
C GLU A 57 -0.40 0.51 3.42
N TRP A 58 -1.39 0.37 4.31
CA TRP A 58 -1.39 -0.62 5.37
C TRP A 58 -1.27 -2.04 4.81
N LEU A 59 -2.11 -2.37 3.84
CA LEU A 59 -2.10 -3.70 3.22
C LEU A 59 -0.81 -3.94 2.45
N GLN A 60 -0.29 -2.91 1.75
CA GLN A 60 1.00 -3.00 1.06
C GLN A 60 2.14 -3.29 2.04
N GLY A 61 2.18 -2.60 3.18
CA GLY A 61 3.24 -2.74 4.18
C GLY A 61 3.15 -4.00 5.04
N ALA A 62 1.94 -4.53 5.27
CA ALA A 62 1.71 -5.66 6.16
C ALA A 62 1.88 -7.04 5.49
N GLY A 63 1.77 -7.13 4.16
CA GLY A 63 1.88 -8.39 3.45
C GLY A 63 3.33 -8.87 3.30
N GLN A 64 3.62 -10.07 3.83
CA GLN A 64 4.96 -10.68 3.81
C GLN A 64 5.58 -10.76 2.41
N PHE A 65 4.76 -10.98 1.38
CA PHE A 65 5.21 -11.19 0.01
C PHE A 65 4.88 -10.03 -0.95
N ASN A 66 4.39 -8.90 -0.45
CA ASN A 66 4.01 -7.79 -1.33
C ASN A 66 5.20 -7.17 -2.07
N GLY A 67 6.41 -7.28 -1.51
CA GLY A 67 7.64 -6.89 -2.21
C GLY A 67 7.91 -7.67 -3.50
N LEU A 68 7.23 -8.81 -3.72
CA LEU A 68 7.30 -9.54 -4.99
C LEU A 68 6.63 -8.79 -6.15
N GLU A 69 5.94 -7.67 -5.91
CA GLU A 69 5.48 -6.76 -6.98
C GLU A 69 6.62 -6.25 -7.87
N ALA A 70 7.86 -6.22 -7.35
CA ALA A 70 9.04 -5.82 -8.09
C ALA A 70 9.57 -6.91 -9.03
N VAL A 71 9.05 -8.14 -8.94
CA VAL A 71 9.48 -9.28 -9.77
C VAL A 71 8.78 -9.20 -11.12
N THR A 72 9.58 -9.13 -12.19
CA THR A 72 9.07 -9.07 -13.57
C THR A 72 8.58 -10.45 -14.06
N PRO A 73 7.78 -10.52 -15.13
CA PRO A 73 7.35 -11.81 -15.71
C PRO A 73 8.52 -12.75 -16.03
N ASP A 74 9.59 -12.24 -16.65
CA ASP A 74 10.77 -13.06 -16.98
C ASP A 74 11.48 -13.59 -15.71
N MET A 75 11.50 -12.79 -14.64
CA MET A 75 12.05 -13.24 -13.35
C MET A 75 11.16 -14.30 -12.71
N TRP A 76 9.83 -14.22 -12.88
CA TRP A 76 8.90 -15.26 -12.43
C TRP A 76 9.12 -16.58 -13.13
N ASP A 77 9.29 -16.58 -14.45
CA ASP A 77 9.60 -17.78 -15.23
C ASP A 77 10.89 -18.44 -14.72
N MET A 78 11.92 -17.64 -14.45
CA MET A 78 13.19 -18.12 -13.90
C MET A 78 13.02 -18.71 -12.48
N LEU A 79 12.28 -18.03 -11.60
CA LEU A 79 11.97 -18.52 -10.25
C LEU A 79 11.23 -19.86 -10.31
N GLU A 80 10.23 -19.98 -11.19
CA GLU A 80 9.47 -21.21 -11.38
C GLU A 80 10.39 -22.38 -11.79
N GLN A 81 11.26 -22.16 -12.78
CA GLN A 81 12.22 -23.18 -13.24
C GLN A 81 13.16 -23.65 -12.13
N MET A 82 13.67 -22.72 -11.31
CA MET A 82 14.53 -23.04 -10.17
C MET A 82 13.78 -23.86 -9.11
N ILE A 83 12.54 -23.49 -8.79
CA ILE A 83 11.70 -24.21 -7.81
C ILE A 83 11.44 -25.64 -8.30
N ARG A 84 11.03 -25.80 -9.57
CA ARG A 84 10.78 -27.12 -10.17
C ARG A 84 12.01 -28.01 -10.15
N THR A 85 13.17 -27.45 -10.49
CA THR A 85 14.46 -28.18 -10.48
C THR A 85 14.83 -28.62 -9.07
N THR A 86 14.67 -27.73 -8.09
CA THR A 86 14.95 -28.03 -6.68
C THR A 86 14.05 -29.15 -6.16
N ASN A 87 12.76 -29.13 -6.46
CA ASN A 87 11.83 -30.17 -6.01
C ASN A 87 12.16 -31.54 -6.62
N LYS A 88 12.49 -31.60 -7.92
CA LYS A 88 12.92 -32.84 -8.57
C LYS A 88 14.19 -33.43 -7.96
N SER A 89 15.12 -32.60 -7.48
CA SER A 89 16.36 -33.09 -6.84
C SER A 89 16.15 -33.64 -5.42
N LYS A 90 14.97 -33.42 -4.83
CA LYS A 90 14.60 -33.91 -3.50
C LYS A 90 13.78 -35.21 -3.53
N GLU A 91 13.29 -35.61 -4.70
CA GLU A 91 12.67 -36.91 -4.97
C GLU A 91 13.74 -37.96 -5.26
#